data_AF-A0A7X5DF69-F1
#
_entry.id   AF-A0A7X5DF69-F1
#
_cell.length_a   1.000
_cell.length_b   1.000
_cell.length_c   1.000
_cell.angle_alpha   90.00
_cell.angle_beta   90.00
_cell.angle_gamma   90.00
#
_symmetry.space_group_name_H-M   'P 1'
#
loop_
_entity.id
_entity.type
_entity.pdbx_description
1 polymer ?
#
loop_
_entity_poly.entity_id
_entity_poly.type
_entity_poly.pdbx_seq_one_letter_code
_entity_poly.pdbx_strand_id
1 'polypeptide(L)' 'MYTPTEDERKRCINIVKEILDSSNDEYKRYSDEIFRIVYSVGGDYGEKTLRSIAEAIIKNKSVVSETQ' A
#
# COMPACT_ATOMS: atom_id res chain seq x y z
N MET A 1 -9.74 -15.66 5.24
CA MET A 1 -8.93 -14.52 4.80
C MET A 1 -9.63 -13.92 3.60
N TYR A 2 -9.90 -12.61 3.59
CA TYR A 2 -10.40 -11.96 2.37
C TYR A 2 -9.26 -11.91 1.36
N THR A 3 -9.50 -12.42 0.16
CA THR A 3 -8.52 -12.39 -0.92
C THR A 3 -8.90 -11.22 -1.82
N PRO A 4 -8.11 -10.14 -1.87
CA PRO A 4 -8.39 -9.04 -2.80
C PRO A 4 -8.34 -9.57 -4.23
N THR A 5 -9.26 -9.09 -5.05
CA THR A 5 -9.34 -9.40 -6.48
C THR A 5 -8.10 -8.92 -7.21
N GLU A 6 -7.85 -9.48 -8.40
CA GLU A 6 -6.74 -9.03 -9.25
C GLU A 6 -6.84 -7.54 -9.61
N ASP A 7 -8.07 -7.03 -9.75
CA ASP A 7 -8.35 -5.62 -10.00
C ASP A 7 -7.95 -4.72 -8.82
N GLU A 8 -8.33 -5.10 -7.60
CA GLU A 8 -7.97 -4.37 -6.38
C GLU A 8 -6.45 -4.38 -6.17
N ARG A 9 -5.80 -5.54 -6.41
CA ARG A 9 -4.33 -5.65 -6.38
C ARG A 9 -3.68 -4.73 -7.39
N LYS A 10 -4.15 -4.72 -8.64
CA LYS A 10 -3.60 -3.82 -9.68
C LYS A 10 -3.76 -2.36 -9.30
N ARG A 11 -4.91 -1.94 -8.78
CA ARG A 11 -5.13 -0.56 -8.31
C ARG A 11 -4.19 -0.20 -7.17
N CYS A 12 -4.10 -1.06 -6.15
CA CYS A 12 -3.19 -0.84 -5.03
C CYS A 12 -1.73 -0.72 -5.51
N ILE A 13 -1.29 -1.59 -6.42
CA ILE A 13 0.07 -1.56 -6.97
C ILE A 13 0.30 -0.27 -7.76
N ASN A 14 -0.66 0.19 -8.57
CA ASN A 14 -0.54 1.45 -9.31
C ASN A 14 -0.41 2.65 -8.35
N ILE A 15 -1.23 2.70 -7.30
CA ILE A 15 -1.14 3.76 -6.28
C ILE A 15 0.25 3.76 -5.62
N VAL A 16 0.75 2.60 -5.21
CA VAL A 16 2.09 2.51 -4.60
C VAL A 16 3.16 2.93 -5.60
N LYS A 17 3.05 2.55 -6.88
CA LYS A 17 3.96 2.98 -7.96
C LYS A 17 3.99 4.50 -8.11
N GLU A 18 2.83 5.14 -8.10
CA GLU A 18 2.74 6.60 -8.20
C GLU A 18 3.38 7.31 -7.00
N ILE A 19 3.37 6.70 -5.81
CA ILE A 19 3.93 7.30 -4.59
C ILE A 19 5.43 7.01 -4.46
N LEU A 20 5.87 5.78 -4.74
CA LEU A 20 7.25 5.34 -4.49
C LEU A 20 8.24 5.80 -5.57
N ASP A 21 7.77 6.21 -6.76
CA ASP A 21 8.56 6.63 -7.92
C ASP A 21 9.80 5.73 -8.21
N SER A 22 9.71 4.43 -7.90
CA SER A 22 10.90 3.56 -7.89
C SER A 22 10.58 2.13 -8.34
N SER A 23 11.07 1.72 -9.51
CA SER A 23 10.77 0.42 -10.17
C SER A 23 11.34 -0.81 -9.43
N ASN A 24 10.81 -1.12 -8.24
CA ASN A 24 11.33 -2.20 -7.41
C ASN A 24 10.25 -3.20 -6.97
N ASP A 25 10.66 -4.44 -6.71
CA ASP A 25 9.81 -5.55 -6.24
C ASP A 25 9.07 -5.26 -4.91
N GLU A 26 9.40 -4.14 -4.26
CA GLU A 26 8.79 -3.68 -3.01
C GLU A 26 7.29 -3.39 -3.15
N TYR A 27 6.79 -3.07 -4.35
CA TYR A 27 5.36 -2.85 -4.58
C TYR A 27 4.48 -3.98 -4.08
N LYS A 28 4.96 -5.23 -4.25
CA LYS A 28 4.23 -6.41 -3.80
C LYS A 28 4.16 -6.46 -2.27
N ARG A 29 5.27 -6.18 -1.59
CA ARG A 29 5.34 -6.10 -0.12
C ARG A 29 4.45 -4.99 0.43
N TYR A 30 4.53 -3.79 -0.14
CA TYR A 30 3.67 -2.68 0.24
C TYR A 30 2.20 -3.01 0.01
N SER A 31 1.85 -3.62 -1.13
CA SER A 31 0.47 -4.00 -1.40
C SER A 31 -0.07 -4.99 -0.37
N ASP A 32 0.67 -6.05 -0.01
CA ASP A 32 0.27 -7.01 1.03
C ASP A 32 0.07 -6.33 2.40
N GLU A 33 0.96 -5.40 2.77
CA GLU A 33 0.86 -4.63 4.01
C GLU A 33 -0.39 -3.72 4.01
N ILE A 34 -0.64 -3.00 2.92
CA ILE A 34 -1.84 -2.18 2.72
C ILE A 34 -3.10 -3.04 2.85
N PHE A 35 -3.16 -4.19 2.16
CA PHE A 35 -4.33 -5.07 2.22
C PHE A 35 -4.60 -5.59 3.64
N ARG A 36 -3.56 -5.90 4.43
CA ARG A 36 -3.71 -6.31 5.84
C ARG A 36 -4.27 -5.18 6.70
N ILE A 37 -3.83 -3.94 6.48
CA ILE A 37 -4.35 -2.78 7.23
C ILE A 37 -5.80 -2.50 6.83
N VAL A 38 -6.09 -2.41 5.53
CA VAL A 38 -7.45 -2.19 5.02
C VAL A 38 -8.41 -3.22 5.59
N TYR A 39 -8.03 -4.50 5.58
CA TYR A 39 -8.83 -5.56 6.18
C TYR A 39 -9.08 -5.34 7.67
N SER A 40 -8.06 -4.89 8.42
CA SER A 40 -8.17 -4.61 9.86
C SER A 40 -9.05 -3.40 10.19
N VAL A 41 -9.16 -2.42 9.28
CA VAL A 41 -9.96 -1.20 9.49
C VAL A 41 -11.39 -1.29 8.92
N GLY A 42 -11.81 -2.47 8.46
CA GLY A 42 -13.18 -2.73 8.00
C GLY A 42 -13.33 -3.15 6.54
N GLY A 43 -12.24 -3.31 5.80
CA GLY A 43 -12.25 -3.86 4.45
C GLY A 43 -12.67 -2.87 3.35
N ASP A 44 -12.46 -1.57 3.55
CA ASP A 44 -12.72 -0.57 2.51
C ASP A 44 -11.55 -0.50 1.50
N TYR A 45 -11.67 -1.24 0.40
CA TYR A 45 -10.69 -1.24 -0.70
C TYR A 45 -10.93 -0.10 -1.71
N GLY A 46 -11.58 0.99 -1.27
CA GLY A 46 -11.77 2.19 -2.08
C GLY A 46 -10.43 2.87 -2.39
N GLU A 47 -10.34 3.51 -3.55
CA GLU A 47 -9.11 4.18 -4.02
C GLU A 47 -8.57 5.19 -2.99
N LYS A 48 -9.45 6.01 -2.40
CA LYS A 48 -9.06 7.00 -1.38
C LYS A 48 -8.45 6.36 -0.14
N THR A 49 -9.02 5.24 0.31
CA THR A 49 -8.56 4.51 1.50
C THR A 49 -7.23 3.82 1.21
N LEU A 50 -7.13 3.11 0.09
CA LEU A 50 -5.88 2.50 -0.37
C LEU A 50 -4.75 3.53 -0.49
N ARG A 51 -5.04 4.70 -1.08
CA ARG A 51 -4.08 5.80 -1.22
C ARG A 51 -3.65 6.37 0.12
N SER A 52 -4.59 6.69 1.00
CA SER A 52 -4.28 7.24 2.33
C SER A 52 -3.40 6.28 3.15
N ILE A 53 -3.69 4.97 3.11
CA ILE A 53 -2.91 3.95 3.81
C ILE A 53 -1.54 3.77 3.14
N ALA A 54 -1.48 3.72 1.81
CA ALA A 54 -0.21 3.62 1.09
C ALA A 54 0.72 4.79 1.42
N GLU A 55 0.22 6.03 1.36
CA GLU A 55 0.98 7.22 1.73
C GLU A 55 1.46 7.17 3.17
N ALA A 56 0.60 6.75 4.11
CA ALA A 56 0.97 6.63 5.52
C ALA A 56 2.11 5.60 5.72
N ILE A 57 2.01 4.42 5.11
CA ILE A 57 3.03 3.37 5.23
C ILE A 57 4.36 3.84 4.61
N ILE A 58 4.31 4.32 3.37
CA ILE A 58 5.51 4.70 2.60
C ILE A 58 6.22 5.86 3.29
N LYS A 59 5.47 6.89 3.71
CA LYS A 59 6.02 8.03 4.43
C LYS A 59 6.66 7.63 5.76
N ASN A 60 6.02 6.72 6.51
CA ASN A 60 6.57 6.25 7.78
C ASN A 60 7.88 5.48 7.55
N LYS A 61 7.95 4.59 6.56
CA LYS A 61 9.18 3.86 6.22
C LYS A 61 10.30 4.76 5.69
N SER A 62 10.00 5.83 4.97
CA SER A 62 11.01 6.80 4.53
C SER A 62 11.64 7.56 5.71
N VAL A 63 10.85 7.87 6.75
CA VAL A 63 11.32 8.60 7.94
C VAL A 63 12.26 7.75 8.81
N VAL A 64 12.10 6.42 8.84
CA VAL A 64 12.97 5.54 9.65
C VAL A 64 14.40 5.45 9.10
N SER A 65 14.62 5.79 7.82
CA SER A 65 15.94 5.78 7.19
C SER A 65 16.81 7.01 7.51
N GLU A 66 16.26 8.04 8.16
CA GLU A 66 16.97 9.29 8.49
C GLU A 66 17.51 9.34 9.93
N THR A 67 17.41 8.24 10.71
CA THR A 67 17.84 8.24 12.14
C THR A 67 19.04 7.33 12.47
N GLN A 68 19.93 7.04 11.51
CA GLN A 68 21.18 6.33 11.78
C GLN A 68 22.43 7.20 11.55
#